data_AF-A0A428WU60-F1
#
_entry.id   AF-A0A428WU60-F1
#
_cell.length_a   1.000
_cell.length_b   1.000
_cell.length_c   1.000
_cell.angle_alpha   90.00
_cell.angle_beta   90.00
_cell.angle_gamma   90.00
#
_symmetry.space_group_name_H-M   'P 1'
#
loop_
_entity.id
_entity.type
_entity.pdbx_description
1 polymer ?
#
loop_
_entity_poly.entity_id
_entity_poly.type
_entity_poly.pdbx_seq_one_letter_code
_entity_poly.pdbx_strand_id
1 'polypeptide(L)'
;MLLTEEDGMDVEELESQLVLLRSYGAEDGRIEAKRAERKLPESVVDTMSAFANTTGGLILLGVDENAGFAVTGVADPAKVLADLCSVARDRLIPPLQPSAGLSVIEGKTVVWAQINELPRAEKPSYVASRGLHRGSYLRLGDGDRRLTSEEVQQLIADRGQPRFDVEIV
;
A
#
# COMPACT_ATOMS: atom_id res chain seq x y z
N MET A 1 -13.97 -22.08 -22.26
CA MET A 1 -13.90 -20.69 -21.78
C MET A 1 -13.46 -20.79 -20.34
N LEU A 2 -12.15 -20.67 -20.12
CA LEU A 2 -11.55 -20.79 -18.79
C LEU A 2 -11.99 -19.56 -17.99
N LEU A 3 -12.73 -19.79 -16.91
CA LEU A 3 -12.90 -18.81 -15.85
C LEU A 3 -11.52 -18.66 -15.22
N THR A 4 -10.88 -17.52 -15.39
CA THR A 4 -9.69 -17.15 -14.63
C THR A 4 -10.13 -16.86 -13.20
N GLU A 5 -10.12 -17.89 -12.36
CA GLU A 5 -9.77 -17.71 -10.95
C GLU A 5 -8.32 -17.19 -10.91
N GLU A 6 -7.92 -16.46 -9.86
CA GLU A 6 -6.59 -15.86 -9.62
C GLU A 6 -6.39 -14.38 -10.02
N ASP A 7 -7.07 -13.46 -9.32
CA ASP A 7 -6.59 -12.07 -9.22
C ASP A 7 -6.76 -11.51 -7.78
N GLY A 8 -6.60 -12.40 -6.79
CA GLY A 8 -6.73 -12.09 -5.37
C GLY A 8 -5.68 -12.83 -4.56
N MET A 9 -5.18 -12.19 -3.49
CA MET A 9 -4.27 -12.84 -2.55
C MET A 9 -5.01 -13.94 -1.78
N ASP A 10 -4.45 -15.14 -1.74
CA ASP A 10 -5.04 -16.27 -1.02
C ASP A 10 -4.98 -16.04 0.50
N VAL A 11 -5.98 -16.53 1.22
CA VAL A 11 -6.03 -16.52 2.68
C VAL A 11 -4.81 -17.23 3.26
N GLU A 12 -4.36 -18.33 2.65
CA GLU A 12 -3.18 -19.06 3.10
C GLU A 12 -1.89 -18.21 3.02
N GLU A 13 -1.78 -17.36 2.01
CA GLU A 13 -0.66 -16.42 1.87
C GLU A 13 -0.71 -15.34 2.95
N LEU A 14 -1.89 -14.76 3.19
CA LEU A 14 -2.08 -13.77 4.26
C LEU A 14 -1.77 -14.35 5.65
N GLU A 15 -2.19 -15.57 5.92
CA GLU A 15 -1.90 -16.28 7.17
C GLU A 15 -0.40 -16.53 7.33
N SER A 16 0.27 -16.92 6.25
CA SER A 16 1.73 -17.12 6.23
C SER A 16 2.48 -15.83 6.54
N GLN A 17 2.08 -14.70 5.95
CA GLN A 17 2.65 -13.39 6.27
C GLN A 17 2.44 -13.02 7.74
N LEU A 18 1.24 -13.27 8.27
CA LEU A 18 0.92 -12.98 9.67
C LEU A 18 1.77 -13.81 10.65
N VAL A 19 2.04 -15.07 10.32
CA VAL A 19 2.94 -15.94 11.09
C VAL A 19 4.36 -15.36 11.13
N LEU A 20 4.87 -14.87 9.99
CA LEU A 20 6.20 -14.24 9.93
C LEU A 20 6.26 -12.97 10.75
N LEU A 21 5.28 -12.07 10.62
CA LEU A 21 5.19 -10.84 11.43
C LEU A 21 5.22 -11.13 12.92
N ARG A 22 4.45 -12.13 13.37
CA ARG A 22 4.42 -12.58 14.78
C ARG A 22 5.75 -13.16 15.23
N SER A 23 6.42 -13.94 14.37
CA SER A 23 7.72 -14.54 14.66
C SER A 23 8.82 -13.48 14.78
N TYR A 24 8.77 -12.41 13.98
CA TYR A 24 9.76 -11.33 14.02
C TYR A 24 9.43 -10.31 15.10
N GLY A 25 8.15 -10.15 15.45
CA GLY A 25 7.68 -9.12 16.37
C GLY A 25 7.80 -7.71 15.78
N ALA A 26 7.99 -7.60 14.47
CA ALA A 26 8.12 -6.35 13.72
C ALA A 26 7.70 -6.56 12.27
N GLU A 27 7.39 -5.46 11.59
CA GLU A 27 7.15 -5.44 10.15
C GLU A 27 8.47 -5.57 9.39
N ASP A 28 8.45 -6.22 8.22
CA ASP A 28 9.63 -6.41 7.37
C ASP A 28 9.85 -5.27 6.36
N GLY A 29 9.12 -4.16 6.54
CA GLY A 29 9.12 -3.01 5.65
C GLY A 29 8.36 -3.21 4.34
N ARG A 30 7.87 -4.41 4.04
CA ARG A 30 6.97 -4.68 2.91
C ARG A 30 5.53 -4.91 3.33
N ILE A 31 5.28 -5.03 4.63
CA ILE A 31 3.94 -5.14 5.19
C ILE A 31 3.69 -3.99 6.15
N GLU A 32 2.49 -3.43 6.10
CA GLU A 32 1.98 -2.48 7.08
C GLU A 32 0.70 -3.07 7.70
N ALA A 33 0.72 -3.36 8.99
CA ALA A 33 -0.39 -3.89 9.75
C ALA A 33 -0.99 -2.80 10.65
N LYS A 34 -2.25 -2.44 10.42
CA LYS A 34 -2.96 -1.46 11.24
C LYS A 34 -4.28 -1.96 11.77
N ARG A 35 -4.59 -1.59 13.01
CA ARG A 35 -5.95 -1.68 13.53
C ARG A 35 -6.85 -0.74 12.73
N ALA A 36 -7.98 -1.23 12.27
CA ALA A 36 -8.99 -0.45 11.58
C ALA A 36 -10.38 -0.91 12.01
N GLU A 37 -10.98 -0.26 13.00
CA GLU A 37 -12.23 -0.76 13.56
C GLU A 37 -13.44 -0.36 12.70
N ARG A 38 -13.58 0.93 12.36
CA ARG A 38 -14.74 1.46 11.59
C ARG A 38 -14.39 2.44 10.47
N LYS A 39 -13.12 2.84 10.39
CA LYS A 39 -12.64 3.83 9.43
C LYS A 39 -11.23 3.47 9.01
N LEU A 40 -10.88 3.84 7.78
CA LEU A 40 -9.51 3.78 7.30
C LEU A 40 -8.63 4.70 8.17
N PRO A 41 -7.49 4.23 8.73
CA PRO A 41 -6.56 5.10 9.42
C PRO A 41 -5.98 6.15 8.45
N GLU A 42 -5.92 7.41 8.88
CA GLU A 42 -5.44 8.53 8.03
C GLU A 42 -4.00 8.34 7.55
N SER A 43 -3.18 7.63 8.32
CA SER A 43 -1.79 7.30 7.96
C SER A 43 -1.66 6.37 6.75
N VAL A 44 -2.72 5.62 6.39
CA VAL A 44 -2.66 4.66 5.28
C VAL A 44 -2.32 5.33 3.95
N VAL A 45 -2.75 6.58 3.74
CA VAL A 45 -2.42 7.31 2.51
C VAL A 45 -0.92 7.62 2.39
N ASP A 46 -0.24 7.79 3.53
CA ASP A 46 1.20 8.03 3.60
C ASP A 46 1.94 6.72 3.25
N THR A 47 1.47 5.59 3.81
CA THR A 47 1.98 4.24 3.50
C THR A 47 1.80 3.87 2.04
N MET A 48 0.64 4.16 1.45
CA MET A 48 0.40 3.94 0.03
C MET A 48 1.39 4.71 -0.86
N SER A 49 1.64 5.99 -0.54
CA SER A 49 2.66 6.79 -1.22
C SER A 49 4.06 6.17 -1.04
N ALA A 50 4.39 5.74 0.18
CA ALA A 50 5.67 5.12 0.49
C ALA A 50 5.91 3.84 -0.30
N PHE A 51 4.95 2.91 -0.31
CA PHE A 51 5.03 1.66 -1.07
C PHE A 51 5.10 1.90 -2.58
N ALA A 52 4.28 2.79 -3.12
CA ALA A 52 4.33 3.15 -4.53
C ALA A 52 5.68 3.75 -4.95
N ASN A 53 6.35 4.48 -4.05
CA ASN A 53 7.66 5.08 -4.31
C ASN A 53 8.84 4.13 -4.07
N THR A 54 8.65 3.04 -3.32
CA THR A 54 9.69 2.03 -3.07
C THR A 54 9.35 0.75 -3.84
N THR A 55 9.34 -0.42 -3.19
CA THR A 55 9.23 -1.74 -3.81
C THR A 55 7.81 -2.31 -3.79
N GLY A 56 6.80 -1.46 -3.59
CA GLY A 56 5.45 -1.91 -3.25
C GLY A 56 5.36 -2.44 -1.82
N GLY A 57 4.20 -2.99 -1.48
CA GLY A 57 3.94 -3.59 -0.17
C GLY A 57 2.48 -3.97 0.05
N LEU A 58 2.25 -4.71 1.12
CA LEU A 58 0.96 -5.21 1.56
C LEU A 58 0.46 -4.40 2.76
N ILE A 59 -0.78 -3.91 2.69
CA ILE A 59 -1.45 -3.27 3.82
C ILE A 59 -2.47 -4.27 4.39
N LEU A 60 -2.40 -4.52 5.70
CA LEU A 60 -3.32 -5.39 6.45
C LEU A 60 -4.08 -4.56 7.48
N LEU A 61 -5.39 -4.43 7.28
CA LEU A 61 -6.28 -3.71 8.18
C LEU A 61 -7.10 -4.67 9.03
N GLY A 62 -7.17 -4.39 10.33
CA GLY A 62 -7.74 -5.30 11.31
C GLY A 62 -6.69 -6.20 11.97
N VAL A 63 -5.42 -5.79 11.96
CA VAL A 63 -4.29 -6.44 12.66
C VAL A 63 -3.58 -5.40 13.53
N ASP A 64 -3.31 -5.71 14.80
CA ASP A 64 -2.73 -4.77 15.75
C ASP A 64 -1.27 -5.13 16.07
N GLU A 65 -0.33 -4.41 15.44
CA GLU A 65 1.13 -4.55 15.67
C GLU A 65 1.50 -4.39 17.15
N ASN A 66 0.83 -3.48 17.87
CA ASN A 66 1.14 -3.17 19.29
C ASN A 66 0.64 -4.27 20.23
N ALA A 67 -0.23 -5.14 19.73
CA ALA A 67 -0.70 -6.33 20.42
C ALA A 67 -0.08 -7.61 19.82
N GLY A 68 1.13 -7.53 19.27
CA GLY A 68 1.85 -8.69 18.72
C GLY A 68 1.19 -9.23 17.45
N PHE A 69 0.71 -8.34 16.58
CA PHE A 69 -0.03 -8.67 15.36
C PHE A 69 -1.27 -9.54 15.63
N ALA A 70 -2.02 -9.20 16.69
CA ALA A 70 -3.30 -9.82 16.97
C ALA A 70 -4.33 -9.44 15.90
N VAL A 71 -5.07 -10.42 15.37
CA VAL A 71 -6.18 -10.13 14.46
C VAL A 71 -7.30 -9.51 15.28
N THR A 72 -7.57 -8.22 15.04
CA THR A 72 -8.63 -7.45 15.69
C THR A 72 -9.91 -7.44 14.86
N GLY A 73 -9.79 -7.61 13.55
CA GLY A 73 -10.89 -7.53 12.59
C GLY A 73 -11.34 -6.09 12.31
N VAL A 74 -12.19 -5.96 11.31
CA VAL A 74 -12.81 -4.70 10.89
C VAL A 74 -14.33 -4.82 11.05
N ALA A 75 -14.96 -3.88 11.76
CA ALA A 75 -16.40 -3.93 12.04
C ALA A 75 -17.26 -3.58 10.81
N ASP A 76 -16.74 -2.73 9.92
CA ASP A 76 -17.37 -2.37 8.64
C ASP A 76 -16.38 -2.58 7.47
N PRO A 77 -16.09 -3.85 7.11
CA PRO A 77 -15.02 -4.19 6.19
C PRO A 77 -15.27 -3.67 4.77
N ALA A 78 -16.53 -3.72 4.31
CA ALA A 78 -16.90 -3.23 2.98
C ALA A 78 -16.68 -1.71 2.85
N LYS A 79 -17.05 -0.95 3.88
CA LYS A 79 -16.78 0.50 3.91
C LYS A 79 -15.29 0.79 3.94
N VAL A 80 -14.52 0.11 4.80
CA VAL A 80 -13.07 0.34 4.89
C VAL A 80 -12.36 0.01 3.57
N LEU A 81 -12.77 -1.07 2.89
CA LEU A 81 -12.27 -1.39 1.54
C LEU A 81 -12.63 -0.31 0.52
N ALA A 82 -13.88 0.17 0.51
CA ALA A 82 -14.31 1.24 -0.39
C ALA A 82 -13.56 2.56 -0.12
N ASP A 83 -13.37 2.92 1.15
CA ASP A 83 -12.59 4.08 1.57
C ASP A 83 -11.12 3.93 1.12
N LEU A 84 -10.53 2.75 1.27
CA LEU A 84 -9.17 2.44 0.82
C LEU A 84 -9.00 2.68 -0.69
N CYS A 85 -9.88 2.09 -1.51
CA CYS A 85 -9.84 2.27 -2.96
C CYS A 85 -10.06 3.72 -3.37
N SER A 86 -10.99 4.43 -2.72
CA SER A 86 -11.27 5.85 -2.98
C SER A 86 -10.06 6.72 -2.62
N VAL A 87 -9.40 6.46 -1.50
CA VAL A 87 -8.18 7.18 -1.09
C VAL A 87 -7.05 6.95 -2.09
N ALA A 88 -6.83 5.70 -2.51
CA ALA A 88 -5.81 5.35 -3.49
C ALA A 88 -6.01 6.06 -4.83
N ARG A 89 -7.28 6.20 -5.26
CA ARG A 89 -7.64 6.82 -6.54
C ARG A 89 -7.67 8.35 -6.50
N ASP A 90 -8.22 8.93 -5.44
CA ASP A 90 -8.60 10.35 -5.43
C ASP A 90 -7.62 11.23 -4.66
N ARG A 91 -6.84 10.66 -3.72
CA ARG A 91 -5.94 11.44 -2.85
C ARG A 91 -4.47 11.34 -3.24
N LEU A 92 -4.10 10.43 -4.14
CA LEU A 92 -2.72 10.23 -4.58
C LEU A 92 -2.52 10.67 -6.03
N ILE A 93 -1.35 11.26 -6.32
CA ILE A 93 -0.93 11.65 -7.66
C ILE A 93 0.48 11.09 -7.92
N PRO A 94 0.69 10.27 -8.97
CA PRO A 94 -0.35 9.65 -9.78
C PRO A 94 -1.27 8.74 -8.92
N PRO A 95 -2.51 8.52 -9.38
CA PRO A 95 -3.47 7.67 -8.68
C PRO A 95 -3.00 6.22 -8.67
N LEU A 96 -3.24 5.51 -7.56
CA LEU A 96 -2.91 4.10 -7.42
C LEU A 96 -4.13 3.22 -7.71
N GLN A 97 -3.87 1.99 -8.17
CA GLN A 97 -4.87 0.94 -8.40
C GLN A 97 -4.45 -0.32 -7.65
N PRO A 98 -4.67 -0.38 -6.32
CA PRO A 98 -4.34 -1.57 -5.54
C PRO A 98 -5.20 -2.77 -5.93
N SER A 99 -4.61 -3.96 -5.92
CA SER A 99 -5.39 -5.19 -5.75
C SER A 99 -5.78 -5.28 -4.28
N ALA A 100 -7.07 -5.35 -3.97
CA ALA A 100 -7.55 -5.29 -2.59
C ALA A 100 -8.78 -6.17 -2.39
N GLY A 101 -8.97 -6.65 -1.17
CA GLY A 101 -10.04 -7.59 -0.87
C GLY A 101 -10.32 -7.76 0.61
N LEU A 102 -11.26 -8.66 0.89
CA LEU A 102 -11.66 -9.07 2.23
C LEU A 102 -11.26 -10.52 2.42
N SER A 103 -10.66 -10.83 3.58
CA SER A 103 -10.34 -12.19 3.96
C SER A 103 -10.76 -12.45 5.40
N VAL A 104 -11.13 -13.69 5.72
CA VAL A 104 -11.43 -14.10 7.10
C VAL A 104 -10.21 -14.82 7.65
N ILE A 105 -9.58 -14.24 8.67
CA ILE A 105 -8.41 -14.80 9.36
C ILE A 105 -8.79 -14.91 10.84
N GLU A 106 -8.54 -16.07 11.47
CA GLU A 106 -8.88 -16.31 12.88
C GLU A 106 -10.35 -15.99 13.22
N GLY A 107 -11.27 -16.24 12.27
CA GLY A 107 -12.70 -15.97 12.42
C GLY A 107 -13.09 -14.48 12.39
N LYS A 108 -12.18 -13.59 12.02
CA LYS A 108 -12.41 -12.15 11.91
C LYS A 108 -12.11 -11.66 10.50
N THR A 109 -12.91 -10.71 10.02
CA THR A 109 -12.69 -10.12 8.68
C THR A 109 -11.58 -9.07 8.74
N VAL A 110 -10.58 -9.25 7.87
CA VAL A 110 -9.51 -8.29 7.61
C VAL A 110 -9.69 -7.69 6.20
N VAL A 111 -9.23 -6.46 6.02
CA VAL A 111 -9.12 -5.85 4.69
C VAL A 111 -7.64 -5.86 4.30
N TRP A 112 -7.33 -6.36 3.11
CA TRP A 112 -5.97 -6.36 2.58
C TRP A 112 -5.88 -5.53 1.31
N ALA A 113 -4.72 -4.92 1.06
CA ALA A 113 -4.45 -4.22 -0.19
C ALA A 113 -2.97 -4.35 -0.58
N GLN A 114 -2.73 -4.88 -1.77
CA GLN A 114 -1.42 -4.92 -2.41
C GLN A 114 -1.18 -3.64 -3.20
N ILE A 115 -0.15 -2.89 -2.79
CA ILE A 115 0.33 -1.70 -3.47
C ILE A 115 1.53 -2.08 -4.34
N ASN A 116 1.44 -1.81 -5.64
CA ASN A 116 2.54 -2.01 -6.55
C ASN A 116 3.50 -0.82 -6.53
N GLU A 117 4.80 -1.09 -6.71
CA GLU A 117 5.78 -0.06 -7.05
C GLU A 117 5.36 0.62 -8.35
N LEU A 118 5.37 1.95 -8.37
CA LEU A 118 5.16 2.69 -9.61
C LEU A 118 6.38 2.56 -10.53
N PRO A 119 6.17 2.56 -11.86
CA PRO A 119 7.28 2.73 -12.80
C PRO A 119 8.09 3.98 -12.48
N ARG A 120 9.41 3.92 -12.69
CA ARG A 120 10.31 5.05 -12.42
C ARG A 120 9.85 6.36 -13.08
N ALA A 121 9.27 6.28 -14.28
CA ALA A 121 8.74 7.41 -15.03
C ALA A 121 7.56 8.13 -14.34
N GLU A 122 6.85 7.44 -13.45
CA GLU A 122 5.65 7.93 -12.77
C GLU A 122 5.91 8.37 -11.32
N LYS A 123 7.04 7.96 -10.73
CA LYS A 123 7.43 8.35 -9.37
C LYS A 123 7.76 9.86 -9.28
N PRO A 124 7.48 10.54 -8.16
CA PRO A 124 6.84 10.00 -6.97
C PRO A 124 5.30 10.02 -7.05
N SER A 125 4.66 9.05 -6.41
CA SER A 125 3.31 9.20 -5.86
C SER A 125 3.33 10.09 -4.63
N TYR A 126 2.41 11.05 -4.56
CA TYR A 126 2.28 11.96 -3.43
C TYR A 126 0.84 12.25 -3.06
N VAL A 127 0.60 12.58 -1.79
CA VAL A 127 -0.70 13.03 -1.27
C VAL A 127 -1.06 14.39 -1.87
N ALA A 128 -2.09 14.43 -2.72
CA ALA A 128 -2.47 15.59 -3.52
C ALA A 128 -2.67 16.85 -2.69
N SER A 129 -3.37 16.74 -1.56
CA SER A 129 -3.65 17.86 -0.66
C SER A 129 -2.42 18.45 0.03
N ARG A 130 -1.31 17.70 0.07
CA ARG A 130 -0.04 18.14 0.68
C ARG A 130 0.96 18.61 -0.38
N GLY A 131 0.69 18.34 -1.66
CA GLY A 131 1.56 18.66 -2.79
C GLY A 131 2.82 17.80 -2.82
N LEU A 132 3.53 17.86 -3.94
CA LEU A 132 4.69 17.02 -4.23
C LEU A 132 5.74 16.99 -3.10
N HIS A 133 6.25 18.14 -2.66
CA HIS A 133 7.34 18.20 -1.68
C HIS A 133 6.96 17.81 -0.25
N ARG A 134 5.68 17.89 0.13
CA ARG A 134 5.24 17.57 1.50
C ARG A 134 4.37 16.31 1.56
N GLY A 135 3.97 15.78 0.42
CA GLY A 135 3.10 14.63 0.27
C GLY A 135 3.79 13.38 -0.28
N SER A 136 5.08 13.42 -0.63
CA SER A 136 5.84 12.24 -1.04
C SER A 136 6.45 11.52 0.16
N TYR A 137 6.28 10.20 0.22
CA TYR A 137 6.83 9.33 1.26
C TYR A 137 7.68 8.20 0.67
N LEU A 138 8.64 7.70 1.46
CA LEU A 138 9.40 6.50 1.18
C LEU A 138 9.35 5.58 2.40
N ARG A 139 9.47 4.28 2.14
CA ARG A 139 9.55 3.26 3.18
C ARG A 139 11.00 3.11 3.64
N LEU A 140 11.27 3.27 4.93
CA LEU A 140 12.58 3.02 5.55
C LEU A 140 12.39 2.18 6.80
N GLY A 141 12.87 0.94 6.79
CA GLY A 141 12.54 -0.03 7.84
C GLY A 141 11.04 -0.31 7.84
N ASP A 142 10.41 -0.21 9.00
CA ASP A 142 8.97 -0.36 9.24
C ASP A 142 8.18 0.97 9.16
N GLY A 143 8.83 2.07 8.76
CA GLY A 143 8.25 3.41 8.82
C GLY A 143 8.09 4.13 7.48
N ASP A 144 7.08 5.00 7.42
CA ASP A 144 6.89 5.96 6.34
C ASP A 144 7.63 7.27 6.64
N ARG A 145 8.67 7.56 5.85
CA ARG A 145 9.41 8.81 5.96
C ARG A 145 9.04 9.74 4.82
N ARG A 146 8.66 10.97 5.17
CA ARG A 146 8.49 12.04 4.17
C ARG A 146 9.83 12.31 3.48
N LEU A 147 9.80 12.34 2.15
CA LEU A 147 10.99 12.67 1.36
C LEU A 147 11.47 14.09 1.67
N THR A 148 12.79 14.28 1.59
CA THR A 148 13.36 15.62 1.50
C THR A 148 13.13 16.22 0.11
N SER A 149 13.31 17.53 -0.02
CA SER A 149 13.22 18.20 -1.31
C SER A 149 14.20 17.59 -2.32
N GLU A 150 15.41 17.24 -1.88
CA GLU A 150 16.46 16.62 -2.69
C GLU A 150 16.06 15.23 -3.16
N GLU A 151 15.51 14.40 -2.28
CA GLU A 151 15.01 13.05 -2.62
C GLU A 151 13.85 13.12 -3.64
N VAL A 152 12.95 14.09 -3.50
CA VAL A 152 11.89 14.35 -4.48
C VAL A 152 12.48 14.70 -5.85
N GLN A 153 13.48 15.58 -5.90
CA GLN A 153 14.13 15.97 -7.15
C GLN A 153 14.87 14.78 -7.78
N GLN A 154 15.47 13.90 -6.97
CA GLN A 154 16.12 12.70 -7.46
C GLN A 154 15.12 11.76 -8.15
N LEU A 155 13.97 11.49 -7.54
CA LEU A 155 12.93 10.65 -8.16
C LEU A 155 12.42 11.25 -9.48
N ILE A 156 12.33 12.57 -9.58
CA ILE A 156 11.93 13.25 -10.83
C ILE A 156 13.01 13.13 -11.90
N ALA A 157 14.28 13.30 -11.53
CA ALA A 157 15.41 13.14 -12.44
C ALA A 157 15.51 11.70 -12.96
N ASP A 158 15.20 10.71 -12.12
CA ASP A 158 15.24 9.28 -12.43
C ASP A 158 14.11 8.82 -13.38
N ARG A 159 13.14 9.68 -13.70
CA ARG A 159 12.07 9.36 -14.67
C ARG A 159 12.62 9.03 -16.06
N GLY A 160 13.84 9.48 -16.37
CA GLY A 160 14.47 9.30 -17.68
C GLY A 160 13.78 10.10 -18.79
N GLN A 161 14.30 10.00 -20.01
CA GLN A 161 13.57 10.47 -21.20
C GLN A 161 12.47 9.47 -21.56
N PRO A 162 11.26 9.93 -21.92
CA PRO A 162 10.28 9.07 -22.56
C PRO A 162 10.93 8.46 -23.80
N ARG A 163 11.04 7.13 -23.86
CA ARG A 163 11.31 6.46 -25.12
C ARG A 163 10.02 6.58 -25.93
N PHE A 164 9.91 7.64 -26.72
CA PHE A 164 8.96 7.65 -27.82
C PHE A 164 9.42 6.53 -28.76
N ASP A 165 8.64 5.46 -28.87
CA ASP A 165 8.82 4.50 -29.95
C ASP A 165 8.68 5.27 -31.26
N VAL A 166 9.79 5.42 -31.96
CA VAL A 166 9.81 5.94 -33.32
C VAL A 166 9.33 4.78 -34.18
N GLU A 167 8.02 4.70 -34.44
CA GLU A 167 7.55 3.95 -35.60
C GLU A 167 8.16 4.60 -36.85
N ILE A 168 9.19 3.96 -37.39
CA ILE A 168 9.71 4.30 -38.71
C ILE A 168 8.67 3.81 -39.71
N VAL A 169 7.98 4.77 -40.34
CA VAL A 169 7.09 4.57 -41.49
C VAL A 169 7.90 4.22 -42.73
#